data_AF-X6BIG6-F1
#
_entry.id   AF-X6BIG6-F1
#
_cell.length_a   1.000
_cell.length_b   1.000
_cell.length_c   1.000
_cell.angle_alpha   90.00
_cell.angle_beta   90.00
_cell.angle_gamma   90.00
#
_symmetry.space_group_name_H-M   'P 1'
#
loop_
_entity.id
_entity.type
_entity.pdbx_description
1 polymer ?
#
loop_
_entity_poly.entity_id
_entity_poly.type
_entity_poly.pdbx_seq_one_letter_code
_entity_poly.pdbx_strand_id
1 'polypeptide(L)' 'MQDVFHRSVEQIADSANAMHLRDALAEIASSLDLPSFACLFPSPSVGRKVRLISTYPQSWRDRYFTVGMKAGPGNP' A
#
# COMPACT_ATOMS: atom_id res chain seq x y z
N MET A 1 15.78 0.63 17.16
CA MET A 1 14.91 1.36 16.21
C MET A 1 15.67 1.85 14.98
N GLN A 2 16.87 2.44 15.12
CA GLN A 2 17.67 2.87 13.96
C GLN A 2 18.08 1.70 13.04
N ASP A 3 18.47 0.54 13.57
CA ASP A 3 18.80 -0.63 12.76
C ASP A 3 17.63 -1.17 11.96
N VAL A 4 16.44 -1.22 12.57
CA VAL A 4 15.20 -1.65 11.90
C VAL A 4 14.88 -0.70 10.75
N PHE A 5 15.00 0.61 10.98
CA PHE A 5 14.76 1.61 9.94
C PHE A 5 15.77 1.50 8.79
N HIS A 6 17.07 1.36 9.09
CA HIS A 6 18.10 1.25 8.07
C HIS A 6 17.89 0.00 7.19
N ARG A 7 17.70 -1.16 7.83
CA ARG A 7 17.41 -2.41 7.12
C ARG A 7 16.12 -2.33 6.30
N SER A 8 15.11 -1.63 6.80
CA SER A 8 13.85 -1.40 6.07
C SER A 8 14.08 -0.60 4.79
N VAL A 9 14.90 0.45 4.85
CA VAL A 9 15.22 1.29 3.69
C VAL A 9 16.01 0.50 2.64
N GLU A 10 16.97 -0.32 3.06
CA GLU A 10 17.73 -1.20 2.16
C GLU A 10 16.81 -2.22 1.45
N GLN A 11 15.92 -2.90 2.19
CA GLN A 11 14.98 -3.87 1.62
C GLN A 11 14.00 -3.23 0.62
N ILE A 12 13.53 -2.01 0.91
CA ILE A 12 12.67 -1.25 -0.02
C ILE A 12 13.46 -0.82 -1.27
N ALA A 13 14.72 -0.40 -1.11
CA ALA A 13 15.55 0.04 -2.24
C ALA A 13 15.91 -1.10 -3.19
N ASP A 14 16.08 -2.32 -2.68
CA ASP A 14 16.39 -3.52 -3.47
C ASP A 14 15.15 -4.14 -4.16
N SER A 15 13.95 -3.64 -3.84
CA SER A 15 12.69 -4.16 -4.37
C SER A 15 12.47 -3.80 -5.85
N ALA A 16 12.82 -4.71 -6.75
CA ALA A 16 12.74 -4.50 -8.20
C ALA A 16 11.31 -4.35 -8.78
N ASN A 17 10.28 -4.80 -8.07
CA ASN A 17 8.89 -4.74 -8.55
C ASN A 17 7.88 -4.61 -7.41
N ALA A 18 6.61 -4.40 -7.76
CA ALA A 18 5.53 -4.19 -6.79
C ALA A 18 5.24 -5.40 -5.88
N MET A 19 5.58 -6.61 -6.30
CA MET A 19 5.43 -7.81 -5.47
C MET A 19 6.57 -7.90 -4.45
N HIS A 20 7.82 -7.69 -4.87
CA HIS A 20 8.96 -7.64 -3.94
C HIS A 20 8.80 -6.51 -2.93
N LEU A 21 8.31 -5.34 -3.37
CA LEU A 21 8.01 -4.22 -2.47
C LEU A 21 6.90 -4.56 -1.47
N ARG A 22 5.88 -5.33 -1.88
CA ARG A 22 4.82 -5.79 -0.98
C ARG A 22 5.39 -6.69 0.11
N ASP A 23 6.26 -7.61 -0.27
CA ASP A 23 6.83 -8.60 0.64
C ASP A 23 7.81 -7.93 1.63
N ALA A 24 8.66 -7.03 1.15
CA ALA A 24 9.52 -6.20 2.00
C ALA A 24 8.71 -5.38 3.01
N LEU A 25 7.64 -4.71 2.57
CA LEU A 25 6.76 -3.96 3.47
C LEU A 25 6.02 -4.86 4.48
N ALA A 26 5.73 -6.12 4.12
CA ALA A 26 5.14 -7.08 5.04
C ALA A 26 6.13 -7.50 6.14
N GLU A 27 7.40 -7.76 5.76
CA GLU A 27 8.48 -8.08 6.69
C GLU A 27 8.77 -6.92 7.65
N ILE A 28 8.78 -5.68 7.14
CA ILE A 28 8.95 -4.47 7.93
C ILE A 28 7.78 -4.30 8.91
N ALA A 29 6.53 -4.47 8.45
CA ALA A 29 5.36 -4.39 9.31
C ALA A 29 5.44 -5.42 10.45
N SER A 30 5.81 -6.67 10.14
CA SER A 30 6.02 -7.70 11.15
C SER A 30 7.14 -7.36 12.12
N SER A 31 8.24 -6.75 11.64
CA SER A 31 9.38 -6.33 12.48
C SER A 31 9.04 -5.17 13.42
N LEU A 32 8.01 -4.39 13.08
CA LEU A 32 7.45 -3.30 13.88
C LEU A 32 6.25 -3.72 14.73
N ASP A 33 5.92 -5.02 14.77
CA ASP A 33 4.74 -5.58 15.45
C ASP A 33 3.42 -4.96 14.96
N LEU A 34 3.37 -4.56 13.68
CA LEU A 34 2.18 -4.03 13.04
C LEU A 34 1.39 -5.16 12.37
N PRO A 35 0.08 -5.26 12.60
CA PRO A 35 -0.73 -6.35 12.07
C PRO A 35 -0.93 -6.28 10.54
N SER A 36 -0.72 -5.09 9.94
CA SER A 36 -0.95 -4.87 8.51
C SER A 36 -0.32 -3.55 8.05
N PHE A 37 -0.11 -3.43 6.74
CA PHE A 37 0.28 -2.17 6.10
C PHE A 37 -0.57 -1.87 4.86
N ALA A 38 -0.61 -0.60 4.47
CA ALA A 38 -1.18 -0.16 3.22
C ALA A 38 -0.37 0.99 2.63
N CYS A 39 0.01 0.86 1.36
CA CYS A 39 0.71 1.86 0.57
C CYS A 39 -0.12 2.19 -0.68
N LEU A 40 -0.57 3.44 -0.76
CA LEU A 40 -1.44 3.93 -1.82
C LEU A 40 -0.62 4.77 -2.79
N PHE A 41 -0.61 4.36 -4.06
CA PHE A 41 0.06 5.07 -5.14
C PHE A 41 -1.02 5.82 -5.94
N PRO A 42 -1.17 7.13 -5.72
CA PRO A 42 -2.12 7.93 -6.47
C PRO A 42 -1.72 7.94 -7.94
N SER A 43 -2.71 7.80 -8.82
CA SER A 43 -2.48 8.04 -10.24
C SER A 43 -2.61 9.55 -10.51
N PRO A 44 -1.68 10.17 -11.26
CA PRO A 44 -1.76 11.60 -11.55
C PRO A 44 -2.94 11.99 -12.47
N SER A 45 -3.59 11.01 -13.09
CA SER A 45 -4.74 11.21 -13.97
C SER A 45 -6.06 10.97 -13.22
N VAL A 46 -6.93 11.98 -13.23
CA VAL A 46 -8.33 11.86 -12.77
C VAL A 46 -9.01 10.71 -13.50
N GLY A 47 -9.57 9.76 -12.75
CA GLY A 47 -10.30 8.60 -13.28
C GLY A 47 -9.47 7.32 -13.50
N ARG A 48 -8.15 7.32 -13.25
CA ARG A 48 -7.36 6.09 -13.34
C ARG A 48 -7.30 5.36 -11.99
N LYS A 49 -7.37 4.02 -12.06
CA LYS A 49 -7.36 3.11 -10.91
C LYS A 49 -6.11 3.37 -10.05
N VAL A 50 -6.33 3.80 -8.81
CA VAL A 50 -5.28 3.93 -7.80
C VAL A 50 -4.67 2.56 -7.53
N ARG A 51 -3.34 2.48 -7.47
CA ARG A 51 -2.65 1.23 -7.14
C ARG A 51 -2.47 1.17 -5.63
N LEU A 52 -2.99 0.13 -5.01
CA LEU A 52 -2.86 -0.12 -3.57
C LEU A 52 -2.04 -1.40 -3.36
N ILE A 53 -0.95 -1.29 -2.61
CA ILE A 53 -0.18 -2.42 -2.11
C ILE A 53 -0.48 -2.54 -0.62
N SER A 54 -1.04 -3.65 -0.16
CA SER A 54 -1.38 -3.84 1.26
C SER A 54 -1.47 -5.31 1.64
N THR A 55 -1.23 -5.63 2.91
CA THR A 55 -1.49 -6.96 3.48
C THR A 55 -2.94 -7.16 3.90
N TYR A 56 -3.83 -6.19 3.65
CA TYR A 56 -5.24 -6.33 3.96
C TYR A 56 -5.89 -7.50 3.20
N PRO A 57 -6.83 -8.22 3.86
CA PRO A 57 -7.71 -9.18 3.20
C PRO A 57 -8.41 -8.54 1.99
N GLN A 58 -8.66 -9.33 0.94
CA GLN A 58 -9.35 -8.87 -0.28
C GLN A 58 -10.67 -8.16 0.05
N SER A 59 -11.45 -8.71 0.98
CA SER A 59 -12.73 -8.15 1.42
C SER A 59 -12.62 -6.71 1.95
N TRP A 60 -11.52 -6.37 2.63
CA TRP A 60 -11.26 -5.03 3.12
C TRP A 60 -10.83 -4.08 1.99
N ARG A 61 -10.05 -4.57 1.03
CA ARG A 61 -9.67 -3.80 -0.16
C ARG A 61 -10.87 -3.45 -1.03
N ASP A 62 -11.76 -4.41 -1.26
CA ASP A 62 -12.97 -4.19 -2.06
C ASP A 62 -13.87 -3.15 -1.41
N ARG A 63 -14.02 -3.20 -0.08
CA ARG A 63 -14.75 -2.18 0.67
C ARG A 63 -14.11 -0.79 0.54
N TYR A 64 -12.79 -0.70 0.60
CA TYR A 64 -12.06 0.56 0.46
C TYR A 64 -12.25 1.18 -0.93
N PHE A 65 -12.16 0.38 -1.99
CA PHE A 65 -12.39 0.86 -3.36
C PHE A 65 -13.87 1.17 -3.64
N THR A 66 -14.80 0.45 -3.02
CA THR A 66 -16.25 0.68 -3.20
C THR A 66 -16.71 1.95 -2.52
N VAL A 67 -16.15 2.28 -1.35
CA VAL A 67 -16.51 3.48 -0.58
C VAL A 67 -15.76 4.72 -1.07
N GLY A 68 -14.47 4.59 -1.41
CA GLY A 68 -13.60 5.72 -1.76
C GLY A 68 -13.73 6.23 -3.21
N MET A 69 -14.25 5.42 -4.15
CA MET A 69 -14.39 5.81 -5.57
C MET A 69 -15.81 6.27 -5.94
N LYS A 70 -16.75 6.32 -4.98
CA LYS A 70 -18.07 6.94 -5.18
C LYS A 70 -18.09 8.47 -5.02
N ALA A 71 -16.99 9.07 -4.59
CA ALA A 71 -16.80 10.52 -4.64
C ALA A 71 -16.19 10.96 -5.99
N GLY A 72 -16.80 10.55 -7.10
CA GLY A 72 -16.76 11.39 -8.29
C GLY A 72 -17.65 12.59 -8.02
N PRO A 73 -17.27 13.83 -8.35
CA PRO A 73 -18.21 14.94 -8.30
C PRO A 73 -19.25 14.68 -9.39
N GLY A 74 -20.33 14.01 -9.01
CA GLY A 74 -21.62 14.30 -9.61
C GLY A 74 -22.03 15.67 -9.09
N ASN A 75 -22.22 16.61 -9.99
CA ASN A 75 -23.48 17.33 -9.99
C ASN A 75 -23.87 17.70 -11.44
N PRO A 76 -25.19 17.75 -11.72
CA PRO A 76 -25.79 17.92 -13.03
C PRO A 76 -25.71 19.36 -13.58
#